data_AF-A0A8T5G2G1-F1
#
_entry.id   AF-A0A8T5G2G1-F1
#
_cell.length_a   1.000
_cell.length_b   1.000
_cell.length_c   1.000
_cell.angle_alpha   90.00
_cell.angle_beta   90.00
_cell.angle_gamma   90.00
#
_symmetry.space_group_name_H-M   'P 1'
#
loop_
_entity.id
_entity.type
_entity.pdbx_description
1 polymer ?
#
loop_
_entity_poly.entity_id
_entity_poly.type
_entity_poly.pdbx_seq_one_letter_code
_entity_poly.pdbx_strand_id
1 'polypeptide(L)'
;MKSPTYNIADEDLQSFHKDLILLINISKGIDKEYNEARREFIHDFIHFKKLLGDWNKKYPNLLVSHKEDGMQIKLRIFINSKSLFELFSESASRIPNLTVVNGVPINHAKIEAKDFSDINFSTKLSINYIDQENKNNSLTFKLVKDFNLIELYYNYPDMFQKTTPEFEICAYYALKQFDPKINIKQYGKFMCFDTDKFESEFQGLGWQRKYNFIK
;
A
#
# COMPACT_ATOMS: atom_id res chain seq x y z
N MET A 1 11.47 17.22 6.19
CA MET A 1 11.97 17.14 4.79
C MET A 1 10.82 16.67 3.91
N LYS A 2 10.59 17.25 2.73
CA LYS A 2 9.51 16.82 1.81
C LYS A 2 9.86 15.46 1.19
N SER A 3 8.85 14.68 0.77
CA SER A 3 9.11 13.55 -0.14
C SER A 3 9.92 14.07 -1.34
N PRO A 4 11.09 13.49 -1.66
CA PRO A 4 11.95 13.98 -2.74
C PRO A 4 11.23 13.98 -4.08
N THR A 5 10.29 13.04 -4.24
CA THR A 5 9.67 12.70 -5.53
C THR A 5 8.36 13.45 -5.80
N TYR A 6 7.61 13.86 -4.77
CA TYR A 6 6.21 14.31 -4.94
C TYR A 6 5.81 15.64 -4.27
N ASN A 7 6.74 16.38 -3.65
CA ASN A 7 6.45 17.68 -3.00
C ASN A 7 5.31 17.61 -1.96
N ILE A 8 5.22 16.50 -1.23
CA ILE A 8 4.24 16.25 -0.16
C ILE A 8 4.76 16.84 1.16
N ALA A 9 3.87 17.44 1.96
CA ALA A 9 4.21 17.93 3.30
C ALA A 9 4.62 16.76 4.21
N ASP A 10 5.70 16.95 4.98
CA ASP A 10 6.26 15.88 5.82
C ASP A 10 5.25 15.37 6.86
N GLU A 11 4.47 16.28 7.48
CA GLU A 11 3.45 15.91 8.46
C GLU A 11 2.36 14.99 7.87
N ASP A 12 1.89 15.29 6.66
CA ASP A 12 0.90 14.46 5.96
C ASP A 12 1.48 13.10 5.57
N LEU A 13 2.72 13.09 5.09
CA LEU A 13 3.43 11.85 4.74
C LEU A 13 3.63 10.95 5.98
N GLN A 14 3.98 11.55 7.11
CA GLN A 14 4.14 10.86 8.39
C GLN A 14 2.80 10.32 8.92
N SER A 15 1.74 11.11 8.79
CA SER A 15 0.39 10.72 9.16
C SER A 15 -0.09 9.52 8.32
N PHE A 16 0.07 9.60 6.99
CA PHE A 16 -0.24 8.51 6.07
C PHE A 16 0.59 7.25 6.37
N HIS A 17 1.90 7.40 6.63
CA HIS A 17 2.77 6.26 6.97
C HIS A 17 2.28 5.49 8.20
N LYS A 18 1.93 6.21 9.28
CA LYS A 18 1.39 5.61 10.50
C LYS A 18 0.06 4.90 10.24
N ASP A 19 -0.81 5.51 9.46
CA ASP A 19 -2.09 4.94 9.05
C ASP A 19 -1.90 3.65 8.22
N LEU A 20 -0.97 3.66 7.26
CA LEU A 20 -0.67 2.51 6.41
C LEU A 20 -0.06 1.34 7.21
N ILE A 21 0.89 1.62 8.09
CA ILE A 21 1.47 0.61 8.99
C ILE A 21 0.38 -0.04 9.83
N LEU A 22 -0.52 0.76 10.39
CA LEU A 22 -1.64 0.27 11.19
C LEU A 22 -2.54 -0.66 10.39
N LEU A 23 -2.93 -0.25 9.18
CA LEU A 23 -3.78 -1.05 8.29
C LEU A 23 -3.13 -2.40 7.97
N ILE A 24 -1.85 -2.39 7.57
CA ILE A 24 -1.11 -3.61 7.21
C ILE A 24 -1.01 -4.54 8.41
N ASN A 25 -0.65 -4.02 9.58
CA ASN A 25 -0.49 -4.83 10.79
C ASN A 25 -1.81 -5.45 11.26
N ILE A 26 -2.91 -4.68 11.21
CA ILE A 26 -4.25 -5.22 11.46
C ILE A 26 -4.56 -6.34 10.47
N SER A 27 -4.32 -6.12 9.17
CA SER A 27 -4.61 -7.15 8.16
C SER A 27 -3.80 -8.43 8.36
N LYS A 28 -2.50 -8.34 8.69
CA LYS A 28 -1.66 -9.50 9.04
C LYS A 28 -2.23 -10.26 10.25
N GLY A 29 -2.80 -9.53 11.20
CA GLY A 29 -3.52 -10.07 12.34
C GLY A 29 -4.74 -10.88 11.98
N ILE A 30 -5.64 -10.26 11.23
CA ILE A 30 -6.89 -10.86 10.75
C ILE A 30 -6.61 -12.14 9.95
N ASP A 31 -5.62 -12.10 9.06
CA ASP A 31 -5.16 -13.26 8.29
C ASP A 31 -4.72 -14.41 9.20
N LYS A 32 -3.91 -14.11 10.22
CA LYS A 32 -3.47 -15.09 11.21
C LYS A 32 -4.65 -15.70 11.99
N GLU A 33 -5.59 -14.89 12.47
CA GLU A 33 -6.74 -15.40 13.22
C GLU A 33 -7.67 -16.28 12.39
N TYR A 34 -7.84 -15.92 11.11
CA TYR A 34 -8.59 -16.71 10.14
C TYR A 34 -7.94 -18.08 9.93
N ASN A 35 -6.62 -18.10 9.70
CA ASN A 35 -5.86 -19.34 9.52
C ASN A 35 -5.87 -20.22 10.79
N GLU A 36 -5.78 -19.62 11.97
CA GLU A 36 -5.85 -20.32 13.26
C GLU A 36 -7.28 -20.69 13.71
N ALA A 37 -8.31 -20.36 12.91
CA ALA A 37 -9.73 -20.57 13.22
C ALA A 37 -10.14 -20.10 14.63
N ARG A 38 -9.66 -18.92 15.04
CA ARG A 38 -9.95 -18.36 16.36
C ARG A 38 -11.42 -17.96 16.50
N ARG A 39 -11.98 -18.09 17.71
CA ARG A 39 -13.40 -17.77 17.96
C ARG A 39 -13.69 -16.28 17.80
N GLU A 40 -12.74 -15.45 18.16
CA GLU A 40 -12.81 -14.00 18.16
C GLU A 40 -12.77 -13.41 16.73
N PHE A 41 -12.31 -14.19 15.75
CA PHE A 41 -12.15 -13.77 14.36
C PHE A 41 -13.37 -13.05 13.80
N ILE A 42 -14.58 -13.60 13.99
CA ILE A 42 -15.82 -12.99 13.46
C ILE A 42 -15.99 -11.56 13.97
N HIS A 43 -15.71 -11.34 15.25
CA HIS A 43 -15.83 -10.05 15.89
C HIS A 43 -14.78 -9.08 15.34
N ASP A 44 -13.51 -9.48 15.32
CA ASP A 44 -12.40 -8.67 14.82
C ASP A 44 -12.55 -8.34 13.32
N PHE A 45 -13.06 -9.30 12.53
CA PHE A 45 -13.29 -9.13 11.10
C PHE A 45 -14.37 -8.09 10.79
N ILE A 46 -15.40 -7.95 11.63
CA ILE A 46 -16.38 -6.85 11.51
C ILE A 46 -15.69 -5.49 11.68
N HIS A 47 -14.80 -5.37 12.66
CA HIS A 47 -14.06 -4.13 12.90
C HIS A 47 -13.03 -3.86 11.79
N PHE A 48 -12.40 -4.91 11.25
CA PHE A 48 -11.54 -4.79 10.08
C PHE A 48 -12.29 -4.26 8.85
N LYS A 49 -13.48 -4.78 8.56
CA LYS A 49 -14.32 -4.26 7.46
C LYS A 49 -14.70 -2.78 7.66
N LYS A 50 -14.98 -2.36 8.90
CA LYS A 50 -15.22 -0.94 9.21
C LYS A 50 -13.97 -0.08 8.98
N LEU A 51 -12.78 -0.57 9.38
CA LEU A 51 -11.50 0.07 9.09
C LEU A 51 -11.29 0.26 7.59
N LEU A 52 -11.51 -0.78 6.76
CA LEU A 52 -11.38 -0.66 5.30
C LEU A 52 -12.36 0.39 4.74
N GLY A 53 -13.59 0.44 5.25
CA GLY A 53 -14.58 1.43 4.86
C GLY A 53 -14.15 2.86 5.20
N ASP A 54 -13.66 3.10 6.41
CA ASP A 54 -13.19 4.43 6.82
C ASP A 54 -11.87 4.82 6.14
N TRP A 55 -10.98 3.86 5.86
CA TRP A 55 -9.82 4.09 5.01
C TRP A 55 -10.23 4.60 3.63
N ASN A 56 -11.17 3.92 2.96
CA ASN A 56 -11.60 4.29 1.61
C ASN A 56 -12.30 5.66 1.56
N LYS A 57 -12.94 6.08 2.65
CA LYS A 57 -13.45 7.45 2.80
C LYS A 57 -12.33 8.45 3.03
N LYS A 58 -11.34 8.08 3.84
CA LYS A 58 -10.19 8.93 4.18
C LYS A 58 -9.28 9.17 2.99
N TYR A 59 -8.97 8.14 2.21
CA TYR A 59 -8.04 8.15 1.08
C TYR A 59 -8.74 7.67 -0.20
N PRO A 60 -9.65 8.46 -0.80
CA PRO A 60 -10.49 8.03 -1.93
C PRO A 60 -9.73 7.64 -3.21
N ASN A 61 -8.46 8.03 -3.34
CA ASN A 61 -7.62 7.68 -4.48
C ASN A 61 -6.70 6.46 -4.25
N LEU A 62 -6.66 5.94 -3.02
CA LEU A 62 -5.93 4.74 -2.63
C LEU A 62 -6.89 3.81 -1.87
N LEU A 63 -7.64 3.02 -2.62
CA LEU A 63 -8.67 2.13 -2.09
C LEU A 63 -8.06 0.82 -1.61
N VAL A 64 -8.70 0.22 -0.62
CA VAL A 64 -8.32 -1.08 -0.07
C VAL A 64 -9.51 -2.00 0.02
N SER A 65 -9.25 -3.29 -0.17
CA SER A 65 -10.21 -4.36 0.07
C SER A 65 -9.50 -5.57 0.66
N HIS A 66 -10.25 -6.58 1.04
CA HIS A 66 -9.69 -7.89 1.32
C HIS A 66 -10.13 -8.88 0.24
N LYS A 67 -9.33 -9.92 0.04
CA LYS A 67 -9.71 -11.13 -0.69
C LYS A 67 -9.51 -12.31 0.22
N GLU A 68 -10.58 -13.05 0.42
CA GLU A 68 -10.54 -14.35 1.08
C GLU A 68 -10.20 -15.40 0.02
N ASP A 69 -9.25 -16.26 0.34
CA ASP A 69 -9.27 -17.62 -0.18
C ASP A 69 -9.37 -18.58 1.00
N GLY A 70 -9.61 -19.87 0.74
CA GLY A 70 -9.88 -20.85 1.78
C GLY A 70 -8.77 -20.98 2.85
N MET A 71 -7.63 -20.31 2.69
CA MET A 71 -6.51 -20.35 3.63
C MET A 71 -6.05 -18.98 4.15
N GLN A 72 -6.41 -17.87 3.49
CA GLN A 72 -5.88 -16.55 3.87
C GLN A 72 -6.85 -15.41 3.56
N ILE A 73 -6.67 -14.31 4.29
CA ILE A 73 -7.31 -13.02 4.06
C ILE A 73 -6.22 -12.03 3.62
N LYS A 74 -6.19 -11.75 2.33
CA LYS A 74 -5.21 -10.85 1.72
C LYS A 74 -5.74 -9.44 1.60
N LEU A 75 -5.01 -8.46 2.15
CA LEU A 75 -5.21 -7.06 1.82
C LEU A 75 -4.85 -6.83 0.34
N ARG A 76 -5.70 -6.08 -0.35
CA ARG A 76 -5.49 -5.62 -1.73
C ARG A 76 -5.53 -4.11 -1.74
N ILE A 77 -4.58 -3.51 -2.44
CA ILE A 77 -4.46 -2.05 -2.60
C ILE A 77 -4.76 -1.71 -4.06
N PHE A 78 -5.64 -0.75 -4.26
CA PHE A 78 -6.02 -0.24 -5.56
C PHE A 78 -5.79 1.26 -5.66
N ILE A 79 -5.30 1.67 -6.81
CA ILE A 79 -5.06 3.04 -7.16
C ILE A 79 -6.15 3.49 -8.12
N ASN A 80 -6.77 4.63 -7.80
CA ASN A 80 -7.73 5.29 -8.68
C ASN A 80 -6.98 6.15 -9.70
N SER A 81 -6.71 5.56 -10.87
CA SER A 81 -6.10 6.20 -12.02
C SER A 81 -6.81 5.70 -13.28
N LYS A 82 -6.99 6.54 -14.31
CA LYS A 82 -7.81 6.19 -15.48
C LYS A 82 -7.17 5.10 -16.32
N SER A 83 -5.84 4.98 -16.28
CA SER A 83 -5.10 3.97 -17.04
C SER A 83 -3.74 3.69 -16.43
N LEU A 84 -3.16 2.52 -16.77
CA LEU A 84 -1.79 2.18 -16.41
C LEU A 84 -0.77 3.17 -17.00
N PHE A 85 -1.06 3.78 -18.15
CA PHE A 85 -0.23 4.83 -18.73
C PHE A 85 -0.27 6.12 -17.91
N GLU A 86 -1.45 6.56 -17.47
CA GLU A 86 -1.58 7.73 -16.59
C GLU A 86 -0.82 7.48 -15.28
N LEU A 87 -1.00 6.32 -14.64
CA LEU A 87 -0.25 5.92 -13.46
C LEU A 87 1.27 5.94 -13.67
N PHE A 88 1.73 5.43 -14.81
CA PHE A 88 3.14 5.49 -15.15
C PHE A 88 3.62 6.94 -15.28
N SER A 89 2.94 7.74 -16.10
CA SER A 89 3.33 9.12 -16.41
C SER A 89 3.31 10.07 -15.19
N GLU A 90 2.37 9.88 -14.27
CA GLU A 90 2.19 10.78 -13.13
C GLU A 90 3.11 10.43 -11.95
N SER A 91 3.40 9.13 -11.78
CA SER A 91 4.15 8.64 -10.63
C SER A 91 5.25 7.64 -10.98
N ALA A 92 4.93 6.51 -11.62
CA ALA A 92 5.90 5.42 -11.67
C ALA A 92 7.12 5.72 -12.56
N SER A 93 7.03 6.67 -13.49
CA SER A 93 8.15 7.15 -14.30
C SER A 93 9.17 7.97 -13.51
N ARG A 94 8.85 8.37 -12.27
CA ARG A 94 9.73 9.14 -11.37
C ARG A 94 10.55 8.24 -10.44
N ILE A 95 10.35 6.92 -10.50
CA ILE A 95 11.17 5.97 -9.75
C ILE A 95 12.63 6.16 -10.17
N PRO A 96 13.57 6.37 -9.23
CA PRO A 96 14.99 6.47 -9.57
C PRO A 96 15.52 5.15 -10.15
N ASN A 97 16.51 5.25 -11.05
CA ASN A 97 17.23 4.10 -11.61
C ASN A 97 16.32 3.02 -12.24
N LEU A 98 15.26 3.46 -12.93
CA LEU A 98 14.45 2.55 -13.74
C LEU A 98 15.30 1.88 -14.82
N THR A 99 15.20 0.56 -14.92
CA THR A 99 15.97 -0.24 -15.88
C THR A 99 15.10 -0.84 -16.97
N VAL A 100 13.87 -1.25 -16.64
CA VAL A 100 12.95 -1.91 -17.59
C VAL A 100 11.51 -1.50 -17.31
N VAL A 101 10.73 -1.22 -18.36
CA VAL A 101 9.27 -1.05 -18.31
C VAL A 101 8.61 -2.00 -19.30
N ASN A 102 7.75 -2.89 -18.82
CA ASN A 102 7.06 -3.91 -19.63
C ASN A 102 7.99 -4.69 -20.58
N GLY A 103 9.20 -5.01 -20.11
CA GLY A 103 10.21 -5.75 -20.89
C GLY A 103 11.05 -4.88 -21.82
N VAL A 104 10.77 -3.57 -21.92
CA VAL A 104 11.55 -2.61 -22.70
C VAL A 104 12.64 -1.99 -21.81
N PRO A 105 13.94 -2.17 -22.13
CA PRO A 105 15.03 -1.54 -21.39
C PRO A 105 15.00 -0.01 -21.53
N ILE A 106 15.31 0.69 -20.44
CA ILE A 106 15.46 2.14 -20.45
C ILE A 106 16.93 2.48 -20.68
N ASN A 107 17.22 3.03 -21.86
CA ASN A 107 18.57 3.46 -22.23
C ASN A 107 18.76 4.98 -22.12
N HIS A 108 17.76 5.71 -21.63
CA HIS A 108 17.74 7.16 -21.62
C HIS A 108 18.04 7.71 -20.22
N ALA A 109 18.92 8.70 -20.14
CA ALA A 109 19.25 9.40 -18.90
C ALA A 109 18.09 10.23 -18.32
N LYS A 110 17.08 10.55 -19.14
CA LYS A 110 15.86 11.26 -18.77
C LYS A 110 14.68 10.54 -19.39
N ILE A 111 13.66 10.25 -18.59
CA ILE A 111 12.47 9.47 -18.93
C ILE A 111 11.29 10.44 -19.07
N GLU A 112 10.79 10.64 -20.28
CA GLU A 112 9.55 11.37 -20.52
C GLU A 112 8.44 10.40 -20.92
N ALA A 113 7.19 10.65 -20.49
CA ALA A 113 6.07 9.74 -20.75
C ALA A 113 5.87 9.43 -22.25
N LYS A 114 6.23 10.38 -23.13
CA LYS A 114 6.20 10.23 -24.59
C LYS A 114 7.12 9.11 -25.11
N ASP A 115 8.21 8.83 -24.40
CA ASP A 115 9.22 7.82 -24.77
C ASP A 115 8.66 6.39 -24.63
N PHE A 116 7.46 6.26 -24.03
CA PHE A 116 6.78 4.99 -23.79
C PHE A 116 5.44 4.90 -24.52
N SER A 117 5.17 5.79 -25.48
CA SER A 117 3.92 5.80 -26.25
C SER A 117 3.65 4.49 -27.00
N ASP A 118 4.70 3.76 -27.41
CA ASP A 118 4.61 2.47 -28.10
C ASP A 118 4.50 1.26 -27.15
N ILE A 119 4.62 1.45 -25.84
CA ILE A 119 4.49 0.35 -24.87
C ILE A 119 3.02 0.01 -24.65
N ASN A 120 2.72 -1.29 -24.68
CA ASN A 120 1.39 -1.77 -24.33
C ASN A 120 1.14 -1.70 -22.82
N PHE A 121 0.30 -0.75 -22.39
CA PHE A 121 -0.17 -0.59 -21.01
C PHE A 121 -1.59 -1.14 -20.78
N SER A 122 -2.11 -2.02 -21.65
CA SER A 122 -3.54 -2.38 -21.63
C SER A 122 -4.00 -3.19 -20.42
N THR A 123 -3.16 -4.03 -19.83
CA THR A 123 -3.57 -4.93 -18.73
C THR A 123 -2.62 -4.98 -17.55
N LYS A 124 -1.33 -4.74 -17.78
CA LYS A 124 -0.29 -4.86 -16.77
C LYS A 124 0.80 -3.81 -16.99
N LEU A 125 1.36 -3.32 -15.89
CA LEU A 125 2.58 -2.55 -15.87
C LEU A 125 3.57 -3.26 -14.95
N SER A 126 4.69 -3.69 -15.50
CA SER A 126 5.82 -4.24 -14.76
C SER A 126 7.02 -3.33 -14.93
N ILE A 127 7.64 -2.98 -13.81
CA ILE A 127 8.74 -2.03 -13.73
C ILE A 127 9.88 -2.71 -12.99
N ASN A 128 11.10 -2.62 -13.53
CA ASN A 128 12.30 -2.99 -12.80
C ASN A 128 13.15 -1.74 -12.54
N TYR A 129 13.79 -1.71 -11.38
CA TYR A 129 14.65 -0.61 -10.95
C TYR A 129 15.77 -1.13 -10.04
N ILE A 130 16.81 -0.31 -9.89
CA ILE A 130 17.91 -0.56 -8.96
C ILE A 130 17.71 0.32 -7.72
N ASP A 131 17.59 -0.30 -6.54
CA ASP A 131 17.44 0.43 -5.29
C ASP A 131 18.75 1.10 -4.82
N GLN A 132 18.69 1.77 -3.67
CA GLN A 132 19.85 2.46 -3.08
C GLN A 132 20.96 1.50 -2.62
N GLU A 133 20.65 0.20 -2.46
CA GLU A 133 21.60 -0.86 -2.10
C GLU A 133 22.15 -1.60 -3.33
N ASN A 134 21.91 -1.06 -4.54
CA ASN A 134 22.26 -1.67 -5.83
C ASN A 134 21.60 -3.03 -6.10
N LYS A 135 20.43 -3.31 -5.49
CA LYS A 135 19.66 -4.53 -5.75
C LYS A 135 18.61 -4.30 -6.83
N ASN A 136 18.43 -5.32 -7.67
CA ASN A 136 17.36 -5.34 -8.67
C ASN A 136 16.03 -5.65 -7.99
N ASN A 137 15.09 -4.73 -8.12
CA ASN A 137 13.73 -4.86 -7.60
C ASN A 137 12.71 -4.73 -8.73
N SER A 138 11.48 -5.17 -8.46
CA SER A 138 10.40 -5.12 -9.43
C SER A 138 9.08 -4.72 -8.80
N LEU A 139 8.37 -3.83 -9.47
CA LEU A 139 7.05 -3.37 -9.11
C LEU A 139 6.05 -3.78 -10.18
N THR A 140 4.87 -4.25 -9.77
CA THR A 140 3.83 -4.68 -10.73
C THR A 140 2.48 -4.10 -10.38
N PHE A 141 1.80 -3.59 -11.42
CA PHE A 141 0.42 -3.14 -11.39
C PHE A 141 -0.42 -3.91 -12.39
N LYS A 142 -1.71 -4.09 -12.09
CA LYS A 142 -2.67 -4.73 -12.97
C LYS A 142 -3.96 -3.94 -13.05
N LEU A 143 -4.46 -3.72 -14.25
CA LEU A 143 -5.79 -3.13 -14.44
C LEU A 143 -6.87 -4.17 -14.14
N VAL A 144 -7.73 -3.87 -13.16
CA VAL A 144 -8.91 -4.65 -12.82
C VAL A 144 -10.11 -4.05 -13.54
N LYS A 145 -10.41 -4.61 -14.72
CA LYS A 145 -11.38 -4.06 -15.68
C LYS A 145 -12.78 -3.86 -15.10
N ASP A 146 -13.24 -4.80 -14.28
CA ASP A 146 -14.60 -4.77 -13.72
C ASP A 146 -14.88 -3.53 -12.86
N PHE A 147 -13.83 -2.97 -12.24
CA PHE A 147 -13.94 -1.79 -11.38
C PHE A 147 -13.23 -0.56 -11.96
N ASN A 148 -12.55 -0.71 -13.10
CA ASN A 148 -11.64 0.28 -13.66
C ASN A 148 -10.63 0.83 -12.62
N LEU A 149 -10.06 -0.08 -11.83
CA LEU A 149 -9.08 0.23 -10.79
C LEU A 149 -7.75 -0.46 -11.08
N ILE A 150 -6.65 0.12 -10.61
CA ILE A 150 -5.33 -0.48 -10.79
C ILE A 150 -4.88 -1.12 -9.48
N GLU A 151 -4.73 -2.44 -9.47
CA GLU A 151 -4.20 -3.18 -8.33
C GLU A 151 -2.68 -3.11 -8.28
N LEU A 152 -2.14 -2.76 -7.12
CA LEU A 152 -0.71 -2.85 -6.80
C LEU A 152 -0.39 -4.24 -6.26
N TYR A 153 0.63 -4.89 -6.84
CA TYR A 153 1.23 -6.09 -6.30
C TYR A 153 2.44 -5.70 -5.46
N TYR A 154 2.38 -5.98 -4.16
CA TYR A 154 3.37 -5.55 -3.19
C TYR A 154 3.69 -6.69 -2.22
N ASN A 155 4.78 -6.51 -1.47
CA ASN A 155 5.04 -7.24 -0.24
C ASN A 155 5.00 -6.27 0.96
N TYR A 156 4.79 -6.79 2.16
CA TYR A 156 4.68 -5.95 3.35
C TYR A 156 5.96 -5.17 3.69
N PRO A 157 7.17 -5.78 3.67
CA PRO A 157 8.41 -5.06 3.95
C PRO A 157 8.58 -3.77 3.16
N ASP A 158 8.27 -3.79 1.86
CA ASP A 158 8.45 -2.63 1.00
C ASP A 158 7.50 -1.49 1.39
N MET A 159 6.25 -1.80 1.74
CA MET A 159 5.25 -0.79 2.15
C MET A 159 5.57 -0.11 3.49
N PHE A 160 6.44 -0.68 4.31
CA PHE A 160 6.82 -0.08 5.60
C PHE A 160 7.94 0.95 5.48
N GLN A 161 8.70 0.91 4.39
CA GLN A 161 9.82 1.81 4.17
C GLN A 161 9.39 3.02 3.35
N LYS A 162 9.64 4.23 3.85
CA LYS A 162 9.20 5.46 3.15
C LYS A 162 9.92 5.72 1.83
N THR A 163 11.06 5.07 1.64
CA THR A 163 11.96 5.26 0.50
C THR A 163 11.66 4.31 -0.66
N THR A 164 10.72 3.38 -0.49
CA THR A 164 10.39 2.41 -1.54
C THR A 164 9.40 3.02 -2.55
N PRO A 165 9.53 2.68 -3.84
CA PRO A 165 8.57 3.10 -4.85
C PRO A 165 7.11 2.75 -4.53
N GLU A 166 6.88 1.58 -3.93
CA GLU A 166 5.58 1.10 -3.49
C GLU A 166 4.93 2.11 -2.53
N PHE A 167 5.67 2.49 -1.49
CA PHE A 167 5.19 3.45 -0.50
C PHE A 167 5.00 4.82 -1.14
N GLU A 168 5.97 5.32 -1.90
CA GLU A 168 5.91 6.66 -2.47
C GLU A 168 4.73 6.83 -3.45
N ILE A 169 4.45 5.81 -4.27
CA ILE A 169 3.29 5.82 -5.17
C ILE A 169 1.99 5.77 -4.36
N CYS A 170 1.90 4.93 -3.33
CA CYS A 170 0.72 4.91 -2.47
C CYS A 170 0.49 6.26 -1.79
N ALA A 171 1.54 6.86 -1.23
CA ALA A 171 1.49 8.18 -0.61
C ALA A 171 1.06 9.26 -1.60
N TYR A 172 1.61 9.25 -2.82
CA TYR A 172 1.24 10.18 -3.88
C TYR A 172 -0.25 10.14 -4.18
N TYR A 173 -0.84 8.95 -4.35
CA TYR A 173 -2.28 8.84 -4.62
C TYR A 173 -3.13 9.13 -3.38
N ALA A 174 -2.78 8.59 -2.22
CA ALA A 174 -3.52 8.80 -0.98
C ALA A 174 -3.65 10.28 -0.63
N LEU A 175 -2.58 11.06 -0.83
CA LEU A 175 -2.51 12.46 -0.39
C LEU A 175 -2.95 13.47 -1.45
N LYS A 176 -3.30 13.05 -2.68
CA LYS A 176 -3.96 13.92 -3.68
C LYS A 176 -5.26 14.52 -3.16
N GLN A 177 -6.02 13.72 -2.40
CA GLN A 177 -7.26 14.10 -1.77
C GLN A 177 -7.47 13.18 -0.58
N PHE A 178 -7.57 13.75 0.62
CA PHE A 178 -7.86 12.99 1.82
C PHE A 178 -8.67 13.80 2.84
N ASP A 179 -9.36 13.12 3.74
CA ASP A 179 -10.09 13.74 4.85
C ASP A 179 -9.33 13.55 6.18
N PRO A 180 -8.64 14.59 6.70
CA PRO A 180 -7.92 14.49 7.96
C PRO A 180 -8.82 14.27 9.18
N LYS A 181 -10.14 14.52 9.06
CA LYS A 181 -11.10 14.34 10.16
C LYS A 181 -11.39 12.87 10.46
N ILE A 182 -11.17 11.97 9.49
CA ILE A 182 -11.39 10.53 9.67
C ILE A 182 -10.21 9.95 10.46
N ASN A 183 -10.49 9.55 11.70
CA ASN A 183 -9.50 8.99 12.61
C ASN A 183 -9.55 7.45 12.60
N ILE A 184 -8.70 6.82 11.79
CA ILE A 184 -8.61 5.36 11.74
C ILE A 184 -7.78 4.76 12.89
N LYS A 185 -7.07 5.58 13.69
CA LYS A 185 -6.23 5.08 14.80
C LYS A 185 -7.06 4.42 15.92
N GLN A 186 -8.35 4.76 16.01
CA GLN A 186 -9.28 4.12 16.95
C GLN A 186 -9.35 2.60 16.78
N TYR A 187 -9.20 2.10 15.55
CA TYR A 187 -9.22 0.66 15.25
C TYR A 187 -7.98 -0.06 15.81
N GLY A 188 -6.82 0.61 15.80
CA GLY A 188 -5.61 0.09 16.42
C GLY A 188 -5.77 -0.13 17.92
N LYS A 189 -6.31 0.87 18.63
CA LYS A 189 -6.59 0.76 20.07
C LYS A 189 -7.54 -0.40 20.39
N PHE A 190 -8.60 -0.53 19.59
CA PHE A 190 -9.58 -1.61 19.74
C PHE A 190 -8.95 -2.99 19.56
N MET A 191 -8.09 -3.15 18.56
CA MET A 191 -7.40 -4.41 18.27
C MET A 191 -6.08 -4.56 19.06
N CYS A 192 -5.93 -3.82 20.17
CA CYS A 192 -4.79 -3.85 21.08
C CYS A 192 -3.42 -3.53 20.45
N PHE A 193 -3.40 -2.81 19.34
CA PHE A 193 -2.16 -2.29 18.76
C PHE A 193 -1.73 -1.00 19.43
N ASP A 194 -0.43 -0.92 19.73
CA ASP A 194 0.20 0.28 20.30
C ASP A 194 0.37 1.35 19.22
N THR A 195 -0.57 2.30 19.17
CA THR A 195 -0.63 3.31 18.10
C THR A 195 0.51 4.32 18.11
N ASP A 196 1.26 4.38 19.20
CA ASP A 196 2.25 5.41 19.47
C ASP A 196 3.69 4.90 19.27
N LYS A 197 3.88 3.59 19.03
CA LYS A 197 5.19 2.95 18.79
C LYS A 197 5.38 2.42 17.37
N PHE A 198 4.51 2.77 16.42
CA PHE A 198 4.59 2.31 15.03
C PHE A 198 5.75 2.96 14.26
N GLU A 199 6.96 2.44 14.44
CA GLU A 199 8.14 2.87 13.66
C GLU A 199 8.71 1.75 12.76
N SER A 200 8.20 0.51 12.84
CA SER A 200 8.73 -0.64 12.09
C SER A 200 7.71 -1.77 11.91
N GLU A 201 8.14 -2.89 11.28
CA GLU A 201 7.47 -4.20 11.35
C GLU A 201 7.27 -4.62 12.82
N PHE A 202 6.22 -4.13 13.46
CA PHE A 202 5.77 -4.65 14.74
C PHE A 202 5.04 -5.96 14.48
N GLN A 203 5.84 -7.00 14.27
CA GLN A 203 5.37 -8.37 14.26
C GLN A 203 4.73 -8.68 15.63
N GLY A 204 3.41 -8.71 15.68
CA GLY A 204 2.68 -9.54 16.64
C GLY A 204 2.53 -9.06 18.08
N LEU A 205 3.12 -7.95 18.54
CA LEU A 205 2.95 -7.56 19.96
C LEU A 205 1.52 -7.16 20.33
N GLY A 206 0.75 -6.54 19.44
CA GLY A 206 -0.65 -6.17 19.74
C GLY A 206 -1.55 -7.39 19.96
N TRP A 207 -1.43 -8.38 19.08
CA TRP A 207 -2.14 -9.66 19.20
C TRP A 207 -1.60 -10.55 20.33
N GLN A 208 -0.28 -10.59 20.53
CA GLN A 208 0.30 -11.27 21.70
C GLN A 208 -0.20 -10.65 23.00
N ARG A 209 -0.32 -9.31 23.09
CA ARG A 209 -0.93 -8.64 24.25
C ARG A 209 -2.39 -9.06 24.42
N LYS A 210 -3.22 -9.00 23.36
CA LYS A 210 -4.63 -9.41 23.41
C LYS A 210 -4.81 -10.82 24.02
N TYR A 211 -3.95 -11.76 23.64
CA TYR A 211 -4.07 -13.17 24.07
C TYR A 211 -3.25 -13.54 25.31
N ASN A 212 -2.24 -12.76 25.71
CA ASN A 212 -1.49 -12.99 26.95
C ASN A 212 -2.23 -12.49 28.20
N PHE A 213 -3.24 -11.63 28.06
CA PHE A 213 -4.13 -11.23 29.18
C PHE A 213 -5.31 -12.19 29.43
N ILE A 214 -5.43 -13.27 28.65
CA ILE A 214 -6.51 -14.28 28.76
C ILE A 214 -5.98 -15.60 29.39
N LYS A 215 -4.80 -15.58 30.01
CA LYS A 215 -4.27 -16.71 30.79
C LYS A 215 -4.37 -16.48 32.29
#